data_AF-A0AAW6BEX7-F1
#
_entry.id   AF-A0AAW6BEX7-F1
#
_cell.length_a   1.000
_cell.length_b   1.000
_cell.length_c   1.000
_cell.angle_alpha   90.00
_cell.angle_beta   90.00
_cell.angle_gamma   90.00
#
_symmetry.space_group_name_H-M   'P 1'
#
loop_
_entity.id
_entity.type
_entity.pdbx_description
1 polymer ?
#
loop_
_entity_poly.entity_id
_entity_poly.type
_entity_poly.pdbx_seq_one_letter_code
_entity_poly.pdbx_strand_id
1 'polypeptide(L)'
;MSEWQQRILPSFELNQFCYYEDEHGHPIAFCNWAFLSEQNRDELLSGERELIHTDWRSGPHIFFPEMIAPFGHGREVARDLRRRVFLPWKGQKACTVRGKLDVQNNRCIRQVQWFFV
;
A
#
# COMPACT_ATOMS: atom_id res chain seq x y z
N MET A 1 -8.02 -15.94 9.78
CA MET A 1 -6.86 -15.43 9.02
C MET A 1 -6.35 -14.20 9.75
N SER A 2 -5.05 -14.09 10.02
CA SER A 2 -4.50 -12.89 10.68
C SER A 2 -4.66 -11.65 9.77
N GLU A 3 -4.65 -10.45 10.35
CA GLU A 3 -4.84 -9.19 9.61
C GLU A 3 -3.76 -8.98 8.54
N TRP A 4 -2.49 -9.29 8.84
CA TRP A 4 -1.39 -9.15 7.90
C TRP A 4 -1.52 -10.10 6.68
N GLN A 5 -2.07 -11.30 6.87
CA GLN A 5 -2.30 -12.24 5.77
C GLN A 5 -3.34 -11.69 4.78
N GLN A 6 -4.38 -10.99 5.27
CA GLN A 6 -5.39 -10.38 4.42
C GLN A 6 -4.84 -9.22 3.57
N ARG A 7 -3.80 -8.55 4.09
CA ARG A 7 -3.10 -7.46 3.38
C ARG A 7 -2.02 -7.94 2.42
N ILE A 8 -1.57 -9.19 2.49
CA ILE A 8 -0.46 -9.70 1.68
C ILE A 8 -0.91 -10.77 0.68
N LEU A 9 -1.64 -11.80 1.11
CA LEU A 9 -1.95 -12.95 0.26
C LEU A 9 -2.70 -12.58 -1.04
N PRO A 10 -3.74 -11.72 -1.02
CA PRO A 10 -4.44 -11.38 -2.25
C PRO A 10 -3.55 -10.61 -3.24
N SER A 11 -2.53 -9.88 -2.74
CA SER A 11 -1.58 -9.20 -3.63
C SER A 11 -0.77 -10.18 -4.47
N PHE A 12 -0.40 -11.34 -3.91
CA PHE A 12 0.33 -12.37 -4.64
C PHE A 12 -0.56 -13.04 -5.68
N GLU A 13 -1.77 -13.42 -5.30
CA GLU A 13 -2.74 -14.06 -6.20
C GLU A 13 -3.09 -13.16 -7.40
N LEU A 14 -3.16 -11.84 -7.17
CA LEU A 14 -3.51 -10.85 -8.18
C LEU A 14 -2.30 -10.25 -8.91
N ASN A 15 -1.06 -10.66 -8.56
CA ASN A 15 0.18 -10.05 -9.04
C ASN A 15 0.21 -8.51 -8.87
N GLN A 16 -0.30 -8.02 -7.72
CA GLN A 16 -0.36 -6.61 -7.36
C GLN A 16 0.66 -6.26 -6.28
N PHE A 17 1.91 -6.66 -6.50
CA PHE A 17 3.02 -6.42 -5.59
C PHE A 17 4.33 -6.20 -6.35
N CYS A 18 5.30 -5.63 -5.66
CA CYS A 18 6.70 -5.66 -6.06
C CYS A 18 7.54 -6.03 -4.86
N TYR A 19 8.54 -6.86 -5.11
CA TYR A 19 9.52 -7.31 -4.14
C TYR A 19 10.90 -7.03 -4.75
N TYR A 20 11.78 -6.47 -3.93
CA TYR A 20 13.08 -5.96 -4.36
C TYR A 20 14.17 -6.63 -3.54
N GLU A 21 15.23 -7.03 -4.23
CA GLU A 21 16.42 -7.64 -3.65
C GLU A 21 17.66 -6.79 -3.94
N ASP A 22 18.68 -6.91 -3.09
CA ASP A 22 20.03 -6.44 -3.39
C ASP A 22 20.75 -7.38 -4.37
N GLU A 23 22.01 -7.05 -4.70
CA GLU A 23 22.86 -7.85 -5.58
C GLU A 23 23.20 -9.25 -5.02
N HIS A 24 22.96 -9.49 -3.75
CA HIS A 24 23.18 -10.76 -3.06
C HIS A 24 21.88 -11.56 -2.85
N GLY A 25 20.73 -11.04 -3.31
CA GLY A 25 19.43 -11.69 -3.16
C GLY A 25 18.75 -11.43 -1.80
N HIS A 26 19.18 -10.46 -1.00
CA HIS A 26 18.51 -10.13 0.25
C HIS A 26 17.32 -9.20 0.04
N PRO A 27 16.20 -9.39 0.75
CA PRO A 27 15.04 -8.51 0.66
C PRO A 27 15.39 -7.10 1.11
N ILE A 28 15.25 -6.11 0.22
CA ILE A 28 15.45 -4.70 0.56
C ILE A 28 14.15 -3.91 0.66
N ALA A 29 13.12 -4.34 -0.07
CA ALA A 29 11.81 -3.72 0.00
C ALA A 29 10.69 -4.64 -0.49
N PHE A 30 9.48 -4.37 0.01
CA PHE A 30 8.23 -4.95 -0.45
C PHE A 30 7.18 -3.85 -0.52
N CYS A 31 6.35 -3.87 -1.55
CA CYS A 31 5.13 -3.08 -1.58
C CYS A 31 4.02 -3.84 -2.29
N ASN A 32 2.79 -3.51 -1.96
CA ASN A 32 1.64 -3.97 -2.72
C ASN A 32 0.59 -2.87 -2.86
N TRP A 33 -0.38 -3.13 -3.73
CA TRP A 33 -1.46 -2.19 -3.99
C TRP A 33 -2.78 -2.90 -4.28
N ALA A 34 -3.86 -2.18 -4.00
CA ALA A 34 -5.22 -2.55 -4.35
C ALA A 34 -5.82 -1.47 -5.27
N PHE A 35 -6.74 -1.90 -6.12
CA PHE A 35 -7.55 -1.07 -6.99
C PHE A 35 -8.98 -1.07 -6.45
N LEU A 36 -9.34 -0.01 -5.74
CA LEU A 36 -10.56 0.10 -4.94
C LEU A 36 -11.67 0.85 -5.65
N SER A 37 -12.92 0.48 -5.37
CA SER A 37 -14.08 1.35 -5.59
C SER A 37 -13.99 2.58 -4.67
N GLU A 38 -14.76 3.62 -4.99
CA GLU A 38 -14.85 4.81 -4.13
C GLU A 38 -15.40 4.46 -2.75
N GLN A 39 -16.48 3.67 -2.69
CA GLN A 39 -17.07 3.22 -1.43
C GLN A 39 -16.06 2.46 -0.56
N ASN A 40 -15.39 1.44 -1.12
CA ASN A 40 -14.47 0.60 -0.33
C ASN A 40 -13.26 1.43 0.12
N ARG A 41 -12.78 2.35 -0.72
CA ARG A 41 -11.73 3.31 -0.34
C ARG A 41 -12.19 4.12 0.88
N ASP A 42 -13.37 4.71 0.88
CA ASP A 42 -13.80 5.61 1.93
C ASP A 42 -14.06 4.89 3.27
N GLU A 43 -14.66 3.69 3.23
CA GLU A 43 -14.81 2.80 4.41
C GLU A 43 -13.43 2.40 4.99
N LEU A 44 -12.46 2.08 4.13
CA LEU A 44 -11.11 1.75 4.57
C LEU A 44 -10.38 2.97 5.11
N LEU A 45 -10.59 4.17 4.56
CA LEU A 45 -9.93 5.38 5.03
C LEU A 45 -10.53 5.93 6.33
N SER A 46 -11.84 5.74 6.55
CA SER A 46 -12.51 6.06 7.82
C SER A 46 -12.09 5.10 8.94
N GLY A 47 -11.65 3.89 8.60
CA GLY A 47 -11.34 2.83 9.56
C GLY A 47 -12.60 2.10 10.04
N GLU A 48 -13.70 2.17 9.29
CA GLU A 48 -14.94 1.43 9.56
C GLU A 48 -14.73 -0.08 9.44
N ARG A 49 -13.87 -0.49 8.51
CA ARG A 49 -13.47 -1.90 8.33
C ARG A 49 -12.05 -2.02 7.78
N GLU A 50 -11.54 -3.23 7.81
CA GLU A 50 -10.24 -3.61 7.24
C GLU A 50 -10.38 -4.16 5.81
N LEU A 51 -9.27 -4.11 5.06
CA LEU A 51 -9.19 -4.59 3.67
C LEU A 51 -9.43 -6.09 3.61
N ILE A 52 -10.39 -6.54 2.79
CA ILE A 52 -10.66 -7.95 2.53
C ILE A 52 -10.36 -8.30 1.08
N HIS A 53 -10.32 -9.60 0.79
CA HIS A 53 -9.95 -10.15 -0.53
C HIS A 53 -10.72 -9.54 -1.71
N THR A 54 -12.05 -9.40 -1.59
CA THR A 54 -12.91 -8.89 -2.67
C THR A 54 -12.69 -7.41 -2.98
N ASP A 55 -12.03 -6.65 -2.11
CA ASP A 55 -11.78 -5.22 -2.32
C ASP A 55 -10.69 -4.97 -3.36
N TRP A 56 -9.73 -5.88 -3.51
CA TRP A 56 -8.44 -5.64 -4.16
C TRP A 56 -8.51 -5.20 -5.64
N ARG A 57 -9.62 -5.52 -6.32
CA ARG A 57 -9.94 -5.13 -7.70
C ARG A 57 -11.37 -4.59 -7.83
N SER A 58 -11.85 -3.87 -6.82
CA SER A 58 -13.21 -3.34 -6.79
C SER A 58 -13.41 -2.04 -7.60
N GLY A 59 -12.35 -1.36 -8.06
CA GLY A 59 -12.50 -0.12 -8.83
C GLY A 59 -11.19 0.56 -9.22
N PRO A 60 -11.20 1.85 -9.59
CA PRO A 60 -10.04 2.51 -10.19
C PRO A 60 -9.06 3.14 -9.18
N HIS A 61 -9.42 3.28 -7.89
CA HIS A 61 -8.62 4.04 -6.93
C HIS A 61 -7.44 3.24 -6.39
N ILE A 62 -6.24 3.82 -6.43
CA ILE A 62 -5.03 3.13 -5.99
C ILE A 62 -4.85 3.30 -4.48
N PHE A 63 -4.81 2.18 -3.77
CA PHE A 63 -4.51 2.11 -2.35
C PHE A 63 -3.27 1.25 -2.12
N PHE A 64 -2.36 1.69 -1.25
CA PHE A 64 -1.16 0.95 -0.86
C PHE A 64 -1.30 0.46 0.58
N PRO A 65 -1.68 -0.81 0.79
CA PRO A 65 -1.76 -1.41 2.13
C PRO A 65 -0.39 -1.48 2.79
N GLU A 66 0.62 -1.98 2.07
CA GLU A 66 1.97 -2.17 2.59
C GLU A 66 3.03 -1.47 1.74
N MET A 67 3.95 -0.78 2.41
CA MET A 67 5.16 -0.20 1.83
C MET A 67 6.30 -0.36 2.85
N ILE A 68 7.10 -1.39 2.66
CA ILE A 68 8.16 -1.82 3.58
C ILE A 68 9.49 -1.61 2.87
N ALA A 69 10.33 -0.71 3.39
CA ALA A 69 11.67 -0.43 2.84
C ALA A 69 12.63 -0.02 3.98
N PRO A 70 13.02 -0.98 4.84
CA PRO A 70 13.69 -0.68 6.12
C PRO A 70 15.11 -0.12 5.97
N PHE A 71 15.77 -0.35 4.83
CA PHE A 71 17.16 0.06 4.59
C PHE A 71 17.28 1.37 3.80
N GLY A 72 16.21 2.16 3.71
CA GLY A 72 16.25 3.49 3.07
C GLY A 72 15.91 3.53 1.58
N HIS A 73 15.58 2.40 0.96
CA HIS A 73 15.26 2.30 -0.48
C HIS A 73 13.88 2.83 -0.88
N GLY A 74 13.09 3.37 0.06
CA GLY A 74 11.69 3.77 -0.21
C GLY A 74 11.53 4.77 -1.36
N ARG A 75 12.49 5.70 -1.55
CA ARG A 75 12.46 6.65 -2.69
C ARG A 75 12.71 5.97 -4.03
N GLU A 76 13.62 5.00 -4.07
CA GLU A 76 13.98 4.26 -5.27
C GLU A 76 12.83 3.36 -5.70
N VAL A 77 12.25 2.63 -4.75
CA VAL A 77 11.03 1.82 -4.93
C VAL A 77 9.89 2.68 -5.45
N ALA A 78 9.60 3.83 -4.83
CA ALA A 78 8.54 4.72 -5.30
C ALA A 78 8.81 5.24 -6.72
N ARG A 79 10.07 5.49 -7.10
CA ARG A 79 10.44 5.92 -8.45
C ARG A 79 10.26 4.79 -9.46
N ASP A 80 10.66 3.56 -9.13
CA ASP A 80 10.49 2.39 -9.99
C ASP A 80 9.00 2.10 -10.23
N LEU A 81 8.20 2.05 -9.16
CA LEU A 81 6.76 1.82 -9.25
C LEU A 81 6.07 2.80 -10.20
N ARG A 82 6.35 4.10 -10.09
CA ARG A 82 5.78 5.12 -10.99
C ARG A 82 6.15 4.90 -12.47
N ARG A 83 7.35 4.40 -12.74
CA ARG A 83 7.87 4.24 -14.10
C ARG A 83 7.45 2.93 -14.75
N ARG A 84 7.39 1.85 -13.97
CA ARG A 84 7.22 0.49 -14.48
C ARG A 84 5.79 -0.02 -14.30
N VAL A 85 5.19 0.24 -13.15
CA VAL A 85 3.87 -0.29 -12.77
C VAL A 85 2.78 0.74 -13.05
N PHE A 86 2.93 1.94 -12.49
CA PHE A 86 1.89 2.96 -12.50
C PHE A 86 2.00 3.97 -13.64
N LEU A 87 2.87 3.73 -14.63
CA LEU A 87 2.98 4.59 -15.80
C LEU A 87 1.64 4.80 -16.53
N PRO A 88 0.77 3.77 -16.69
CA PRO A 88 -0.57 3.97 -17.27
C PRO A 88 -1.51 4.82 -16.40
N TRP A 89 -1.23 4.96 -15.10
CA TRP A 89 -2.02 5.74 -14.13
C TRP A 89 -1.33 7.05 -13.73
N LYS A 90 -0.35 7.50 -14.50
CA LYS A 90 0.40 8.73 -14.20
C LYS A 90 -0.55 9.92 -13.98
N GLY A 91 -0.35 10.61 -12.87
CA GLY A 91 -1.18 11.75 -12.45
C GLY A 91 -2.41 11.35 -11.63
N GLN A 92 -2.67 10.05 -11.40
CA GLN A 92 -3.76 9.63 -10.53
C GLN A 92 -3.40 9.75 -9.06
N LYS A 93 -4.42 10.00 -8.25
CA LYS A 93 -4.29 10.11 -6.80
C LYS A 93 -4.31 8.70 -6.19
N ALA A 94 -3.31 8.42 -5.37
CA ALA A 94 -3.20 7.21 -4.57
C ALA A 94 -3.18 7.55 -3.07
N CYS A 95 -3.48 6.56 -2.24
CA CYS A 95 -3.47 6.70 -0.80
C CYS A 95 -2.86 5.51 -0.07
N THR A 96 -2.45 5.77 1.16
CA THR A 96 -2.07 4.76 2.15
C THR A 96 -2.52 5.24 3.52
N VAL A 97 -2.67 4.31 4.46
CA VAL A 97 -2.94 4.62 5.86
C VAL A 97 -1.69 4.30 6.65
N ARG A 98 -1.24 5.26 7.47
CA ARG A 98 -0.10 5.05 8.37
C ARG A 98 -0.53 5.25 9.82
N GLY A 99 -0.01 4.41 10.69
CA GLY A 99 -0.01 4.70 12.12
C GLY A 99 1.04 5.76 12.42
N LYS A 100 0.64 6.85 13.07
CA LYS A 100 1.56 7.83 13.67
C LYS A 100 1.45 7.70 15.18
N LEU A 101 2.57 7.51 15.86
CA LEU A 101 2.58 7.49 17.31
C LEU A 101 2.40 8.93 17.82
N ASP A 102 1.30 9.19 18.50
CA ASP A 102 1.12 10.36 19.34
C ASP A 102 1.86 10.10 20.67
N VAL A 103 3.06 10.68 20.77
CA VAL A 103 3.97 10.51 21.91
C VAL A 103 3.38 11.11 23.18
N GLN A 104 2.53 12.14 23.08
CA GLN A 104 1.95 12.81 24.26
C GLN A 104 0.87 11.94 24.91
N ASN A 105 0.05 11.29 24.08
CA ASN A 105 -1.08 10.48 24.55
C ASN A 105 -0.79 8.98 24.54
N ASN A 106 0.43 8.56 24.17
CA ASN A 106 0.85 7.17 23.96
C ASN A 106 -0.14 6.34 23.12
N ARG A 107 -0.65 6.95 22.04
CA ARG A 107 -1.66 6.36 21.17
C ARG A 107 -1.19 6.33 19.73
N CYS A 108 -1.48 5.25 19.02
CA CYS A 108 -1.31 5.21 17.57
C CYS A 108 -2.52 5.89 16.92
N ILE A 109 -2.29 7.01 16.23
CA ILE A 109 -3.31 7.70 15.46
C ILE A 109 -3.22 7.29 14.00
N ARG A 110 -4.38 7.01 13.41
CA ARG A 110 -4.51 6.64 12.01
C ARG A 110 -4.40 7.89 11.16
N GLN A 111 -3.43 7.94 10.26
CA GLN A 111 -3.20 9.08 9.36
C GLN A 111 -3.27 8.63 7.91
N VAL A 112 -4.24 9.16 7.17
CA VAL A 112 -4.32 8.98 5.72
C VAL A 112 -3.29 9.86 5.04
N GLN A 113 -2.50 9.28 4.14
CA GLN A 113 -1.57 10.01 3.29
C GLN A 113 -1.99 9.86 1.83
N TRP A 114 -2.12 11.00 1.16
CA TRP A 114 -2.44 11.09 -0.25
C TRP A 114 -1.23 11.53 -1.04
N PHE A 115 -1.05 10.97 -2.23
CA PHE A 115 0.03 11.33 -3.14
C PHE A 115 -0.37 11.02 -4.60
N PHE A 116 0.42 11.50 -5.54
CA PHE A 116 0.25 11.19 -6.96
C PHE A 116 1.27 10.13 -7.40
N VAL A 117 0.82 9.23 -8.26
CA VAL A 117 1.66 8.25 -8.96
C VAL A 117 2.04 8.74 -10.35
#